data_AF-A0A354SL20-F1
#
_entry.id   AF-A0A354SL20-F1
#
_cell.length_a   1.000
_cell.length_b   1.000
_cell.length_c   1.000
_cell.angle_alpha   90.00
_cell.angle_beta   90.00
_cell.angle_gamma   90.00
#
_symmetry.space_group_name_H-M   'P 1'
#
loop_
_entity.id
_entity.type
_entity.pdbx_description
1 polymer ?
#
loop_
_entity_poly.entity_id
_entity_poly.type
_entity_poly.pdbx_seq_one_letter_code
_entity_poly.pdbx_strand_id
1 'polypeptide(L)'
;MTEADKSHNDLLYILGLLSKKREELISPFLNKDPEWIGLSFKYERNQSAFNVVKESFVTLWIDKHITQIIEDDMPDDVKNKAMELLSQYMSNSHSSWNDTEIKHSLLGTKLNILKELLKHEDVNSQKLNELRYSYEKDKALFEREFQKFEEEMKKESI
;
A
#
# COMPACT_ATOMS: atom_id res chain seq x y z
N MET A 1 -41.05 19.16 13.76
CA MET A 1 -40.11 18.81 12.67
C MET A 1 -40.88 17.97 11.66
N THR A 2 -40.97 18.43 10.42
CA THR A 2 -41.58 17.67 9.32
C THR A 2 -40.60 16.59 8.85
N GLU A 3 -41.07 15.49 8.26
CA GLU A 3 -40.21 14.43 7.71
C GLU A 3 -39.18 14.96 6.69
N ALA A 4 -39.55 16.00 5.95
CA ALA A 4 -38.67 16.68 4.99
C ALA A 4 -37.48 17.38 5.68
N ASP A 5 -37.70 18.04 6.82
CA ASP A 5 -36.63 18.69 7.60
C ASP A 5 -35.68 17.65 8.23
N LYS A 6 -36.20 16.49 8.62
CA LYS A 6 -35.38 15.40 9.19
C LYS A 6 -34.49 14.77 8.11
N SER A 7 -35.06 14.43 6.95
CA SER A 7 -34.34 13.90 5.80
C SER A 7 -33.25 14.85 5.27
N HIS A 8 -33.50 16.16 5.26
CA HIS A 8 -32.51 17.14 4.86
C HIS A 8 -31.32 17.22 5.83
N ASN A 9 -31.60 17.15 7.14
CA ASN A 9 -30.55 17.14 8.17
C ASN A 9 -29.72 15.85 8.14
N ASP A 10 -30.35 14.70 7.92
CA ASP A 10 -29.66 13.41 7.78
C ASP A 10 -28.74 13.40 6.55
N LEU A 11 -29.19 13.98 5.43
CA LEU A 11 -28.37 14.11 4.22
C LEU A 11 -27.15 15.01 4.45
N LEU A 12 -27.33 16.17 5.11
CA LEU A 12 -26.23 17.08 5.44
C LEU A 12 -25.20 16.40 6.35
N TYR A 13 -25.67 15.62 7.32
CA TYR A 13 -24.80 14.84 8.19
C TYR A 13 -23.98 13.81 7.42
N ILE A 14 -24.61 13.04 6.52
CA ILE A 14 -23.93 12.05 5.68
C ILE A 14 -22.90 12.71 4.75
N LEU A 15 -23.23 13.86 4.14
CA LEU A 15 -22.30 14.60 3.29
C LEU A 15 -21.10 15.12 4.10
N GLY A 16 -21.32 15.62 5.31
CA GLY A 16 -20.25 16.02 6.22
C GLY A 16 -19.34 14.86 6.61
N LEU A 17 -19.94 13.70 6.91
CA LEU A 17 -19.21 12.47 7.18
C LEU A 17 -18.33 12.09 5.98
N LEU A 18 -18.91 11.96 4.77
CA LEU A 18 -18.18 11.59 3.56
C LEU A 18 -17.05 12.57 3.22
N SER A 19 -17.27 13.87 3.45
CA SER A 19 -16.24 14.90 3.26
C SER A 19 -15.03 14.65 4.17
N LYS A 20 -15.28 14.39 5.46
CA LYS A 20 -14.21 14.07 6.43
C LYS A 20 -13.47 12.78 6.07
N LYS A 21 -14.20 11.73 5.66
CA LYS A 21 -13.60 10.44 5.26
C LYS A 21 -12.71 10.59 4.02
N ARG A 22 -13.10 11.44 3.07
CA ARG A 22 -12.26 11.80 1.92
C ARG A 22 -10.98 12.53 2.34
N GLU A 23 -11.09 13.46 3.29
CA GLU A 23 -9.90 14.16 3.81
C GLU A 23 -8.93 13.18 4.49
N GLU A 24 -9.44 12.21 5.25
CA GLU A 24 -8.64 11.13 5.84
C GLU A 24 -7.95 10.24 4.78
N LEU A 25 -8.57 10.02 3.61
CA LEU A 25 -7.95 9.28 2.50
C LEU A 25 -6.73 10.02 1.91
N ILE A 26 -6.82 11.34 1.81
CA ILE A 26 -5.84 12.15 1.10
C ILE A 26 -4.72 12.64 2.04
N SER A 27 -5.02 12.76 3.34
CA SER A 27 -4.10 13.23 4.38
C SER A 27 -2.73 12.53 4.36
N PRO A 28 -2.62 11.19 4.24
CA PRO A 28 -1.31 10.52 4.17
C PRO A 28 -0.43 11.00 3.02
N PHE A 29 -1.02 11.39 1.89
CA PHE A 29 -0.29 11.90 0.72
C PHE A 29 0.13 13.36 0.89
N LEU A 30 -0.73 14.19 1.49
CA LEU A 30 -0.42 15.60 1.76
C LEU A 30 0.66 15.74 2.83
N ASN A 31 0.61 14.87 3.85
CA ASN A 31 1.51 14.89 5.00
C ASN A 31 2.77 14.06 4.79
N LYS A 32 2.94 13.44 3.62
CA LYS A 32 4.08 12.56 3.29
C LYS A 32 4.28 11.47 4.33
N ASP A 33 3.19 10.83 4.74
CA ASP A 33 3.19 9.78 5.74
C ASP A 33 4.18 8.67 5.34
N PRO A 34 5.24 8.41 6.13
CA PRO A 34 6.27 7.45 5.78
C PRO A 34 5.74 6.03 5.66
N GLU A 35 4.63 5.69 6.32
CA GLU A 35 4.03 4.36 6.23
C GLU A 35 3.45 4.09 4.83
N TRP A 36 2.79 5.08 4.22
CA TRP A 36 2.14 4.91 2.92
C TRP A 36 3.02 5.38 1.76
N ILE A 37 3.61 6.56 1.91
CA ILE A 37 4.46 7.18 0.90
C ILE A 37 5.81 6.49 0.84
N GLY A 38 6.38 6.09 1.97
CA GLY A 38 7.64 5.34 2.00
C GLY A 38 7.54 3.99 1.27
N LEU A 39 6.43 3.25 1.46
CA LEU A 39 6.19 2.00 0.74
C LEU A 39 6.00 2.24 -0.78
N SER A 40 5.37 3.35 -1.17
CA SER A 40 5.19 3.71 -2.58
C SER A 40 6.53 3.87 -3.32
N PHE A 41 7.54 4.47 -2.66
CA PHE A 41 8.90 4.61 -3.20
C PHE A 41 9.69 3.30 -3.09
N LYS A 42 9.58 2.58 -1.98
CA LYS A 42 10.27 1.29 -1.77
C LYS A 42 9.94 0.28 -2.87
N TYR A 43 8.71 0.29 -3.37
CA TYR A 43 8.24 -0.65 -4.39
C TYR A 43 8.05 0.00 -5.76
N GLU A 44 8.59 1.20 -6.01
CA GLU A 44 8.42 1.94 -7.27
C GLU A 44 8.82 1.12 -8.52
N ARG A 45 9.80 0.20 -8.37
CA ARG A 45 10.33 -0.64 -9.46
C ARG A 45 9.73 -2.05 -9.50
N ASN A 46 8.82 -2.36 -8.59
CA ASN A 46 8.12 -3.64 -8.53
C ASN A 46 6.61 -3.37 -8.58
N GLN A 47 6.06 -3.36 -9.79
CA GLN A 47 4.65 -3.03 -10.03
C GLN A 47 3.69 -3.94 -9.25
N SER A 48 4.00 -5.22 -9.14
CA SER A 48 3.18 -6.19 -8.40
C SER A 48 3.12 -5.84 -6.90
N ALA A 49 4.27 -5.57 -6.29
CA ALA A 49 4.33 -5.16 -4.89
C ALA A 49 3.70 -3.77 -4.66
N PHE A 50 3.86 -2.85 -5.61
CA PHE A 50 3.20 -1.54 -5.57
C PHE A 50 1.67 -1.65 -5.63
N ASN A 51 1.15 -2.52 -6.50
CA ASN A 51 -0.29 -2.78 -6.58
C ASN A 51 -0.84 -3.32 -5.24
N VAL A 52 -0.10 -4.21 -4.57
CA VAL A 52 -0.47 -4.72 -3.24
C VAL A 52 -0.51 -3.61 -2.20
N VAL A 53 0.45 -2.69 -2.20
CA VAL A 53 0.45 -1.54 -1.28
C VAL A 53 -0.77 -0.65 -1.53
N LYS A 54 -1.09 -0.38 -2.80
CA LYS A 54 -2.28 0.40 -3.18
C LYS A 54 -3.57 -0.28 -2.74
N GLU A 55 -3.72 -1.58 -2.98
CA GLU A 55 -4.90 -2.34 -2.57
C GLU A 55 -5.03 -2.41 -1.05
N SER A 56 -3.92 -2.63 -0.34
CA SER A 56 -3.90 -2.67 1.13
C SER A 56 -4.32 -1.32 1.72
N PHE A 57 -3.83 -0.21 1.15
CA PHE A 57 -4.21 1.14 1.57
C PHE A 57 -5.72 1.37 1.44
N VAL A 58 -6.29 1.06 0.28
CA VAL A 58 -7.74 1.23 0.03
C VAL A 58 -8.54 0.32 0.95
N THR A 59 -8.12 -0.92 1.14
CA THR A 59 -8.82 -1.90 1.98
C THR A 59 -8.85 -1.44 3.44
N LEU A 60 -7.70 -1.02 3.99
CA LEU A 60 -7.60 -0.54 5.37
C LEU A 60 -8.40 0.76 5.57
N TRP A 61 -8.44 1.63 4.57
CA TRP A 61 -9.28 2.83 4.61
C TRP A 61 -10.77 2.48 4.65
N ILE A 62 -11.24 1.55 3.81
CA ILE A 62 -12.63 1.07 3.82
C ILE A 62 -12.96 0.43 5.18
N ASP A 63 -12.11 -0.47 5.66
CA ASP A 63 -12.32 -1.24 6.90
C ASP A 63 -12.41 -0.33 8.13
N LYS A 64 -11.50 0.64 8.24
CA LYS A 64 -11.53 1.68 9.28
C LYS A 64 -12.86 2.43 9.28
N HIS A 65 -13.39 2.75 8.11
CA HIS A 65 -14.60 3.56 7.99
C HIS A 65 -15.89 2.78 8.20
N ILE A 66 -15.95 1.53 7.76
CA ILE A 66 -17.04 0.62 8.11
C ILE A 66 -17.07 0.43 9.63
N THR A 67 -15.91 0.17 10.25
CA THR A 67 -15.79 0.02 11.70
C THR A 67 -16.28 1.27 12.43
N GLN A 68 -15.83 2.47 12.00
CA GLN A 68 -16.31 3.73 12.56
C GLN A 68 -17.82 3.94 12.38
N ILE A 69 -18.40 3.57 11.23
CA ILE A 69 -19.85 3.68 11.03
C ILE A 69 -20.61 2.77 12.00
N ILE A 70 -20.07 1.59 12.32
CA ILE A 70 -20.68 0.65 13.26
C ILE A 70 -20.55 1.15 14.72
N GLU A 71 -19.36 1.63 15.08
CA GLU A 71 -18.99 2.00 16.46
C GLU A 71 -19.44 3.40 16.88
N ASP A 72 -19.51 4.36 15.95
CA ASP A 72 -19.89 5.74 16.27
C ASP A 72 -21.34 5.81 16.76
N ASP A 73 -21.56 6.66 17.77
CA ASP A 73 -22.89 6.99 18.28
C ASP A 73 -23.58 7.96 17.30
N MET A 74 -24.24 7.39 16.29
CA MET A 74 -25.02 8.13 15.29
C MET A 74 -26.42 7.51 15.15
N PRO A 75 -27.42 8.29 14.68
CA PRO A 75 -28.78 7.80 14.52
C PRO A 75 -28.84 6.56 13.62
N ASP A 76 -29.67 5.58 13.98
CA ASP A 76 -29.84 4.34 13.21
C ASP A 76 -30.23 4.59 11.75
N ASP A 77 -31.06 5.62 11.52
CA ASP A 77 -31.49 6.07 10.19
C ASP A 77 -30.27 6.41 9.30
N VAL A 78 -29.26 7.07 9.90
CA VAL A 78 -28.02 7.48 9.23
C VAL A 78 -27.08 6.30 9.02
N LYS A 79 -26.94 5.40 10.02
CA LYS A 79 -26.17 4.15 9.88
C LYS A 79 -26.70 3.31 8.72
N ASN A 80 -28.02 3.09 8.71
CA ASN A 80 -28.69 2.32 7.69
C ASN A 80 -28.52 2.95 6.32
N LYS A 81 -28.63 4.28 6.21
CA LYS A 81 -28.43 4.97 4.93
C LYS A 81 -26.98 4.91 4.45
N ALA A 82 -26.00 5.05 5.34
CA ALA A 82 -24.59 4.93 5.00
C ALA A 82 -24.23 3.51 4.52
N MET A 83 -24.73 2.48 5.22
CA MET A 83 -24.53 1.09 4.81
C MET A 83 -25.26 0.74 3.51
N GLU A 84 -26.46 1.28 3.29
CA GLU A 84 -27.17 1.14 2.02
C GLU A 84 -26.35 1.73 0.86
N LEU A 85 -25.81 2.93 1.02
CA LEU A 85 -24.97 3.58 0.00
C LEU A 85 -23.66 2.82 -0.25
N LEU A 86 -23.02 2.29 0.79
CA LEU A 86 -21.85 1.42 0.66
C LEU A 86 -22.19 0.12 -0.08
N SER A 87 -23.32 -0.50 0.26
CA SER A 87 -23.81 -1.71 -0.40
C SER A 87 -24.15 -1.44 -1.87
N GLN A 88 -24.78 -0.31 -2.18
CA GLN A 88 -25.07 0.11 -3.55
C GLN A 88 -23.79 0.39 -4.35
N TYR A 89 -22.79 1.01 -3.74
CA TYR A 89 -21.48 1.22 -4.38
C TYR A 89 -20.80 -0.12 -4.70
N MET A 90 -20.82 -1.06 -3.76
CA MET A 90 -20.30 -2.42 -3.95
C MET A 90 -21.08 -3.16 -5.06
N SER A 91 -22.42 -3.01 -5.09
CA SER A 91 -23.32 -3.71 -6.01
C SER A 91 -23.34 -3.12 -7.43
N ASN A 92 -23.17 -1.80 -7.57
CA ASN A 92 -23.11 -1.11 -8.87
C ASN A 92 -21.74 -1.22 -9.55
N SER A 93 -20.72 -1.76 -8.85
CA SER A 93 -19.52 -2.22 -9.53
C SER A 93 -19.90 -3.44 -10.37
N HIS A 94 -20.00 -3.27 -11.70
CA HIS A 94 -20.51 -4.26 -12.66
C HIS A 94 -19.85 -5.65 -12.57
N SER A 95 -20.29 -6.48 -11.64
CA SER A 95 -20.12 -7.91 -11.76
C SER A 95 -21.36 -8.58 -11.19
N SER A 96 -21.82 -9.65 -11.80
CA SER A 96 -22.78 -10.55 -11.17
C SER A 96 -22.01 -11.30 -10.08
N TRP A 97 -21.79 -10.67 -8.92
CA TRP A 97 -20.86 -11.14 -7.89
C TRP A 97 -21.40 -12.42 -7.23
N ASN A 98 -21.16 -13.60 -7.83
CA ASN A 98 -21.31 -14.88 -7.15
C ASN A 98 -20.14 -15.02 -6.17
N ASP A 99 -20.40 -15.28 -4.89
CA ASP A 99 -19.37 -15.40 -3.83
C ASP A 99 -18.22 -16.34 -4.24
N THR A 100 -18.53 -17.36 -5.03
CA THR A 100 -17.58 -18.29 -5.65
C THR A 100 -16.67 -17.63 -6.69
N GLU A 101 -17.18 -16.76 -7.57
CA GLU A 101 -16.38 -16.02 -8.57
C GLU A 101 -15.46 -14.99 -7.91
N ILE A 102 -15.94 -14.30 -6.86
CA ILE A 102 -15.13 -13.39 -6.05
C ILE A 102 -13.97 -14.15 -5.41
N LYS A 103 -14.28 -15.26 -4.73
CA LYS A 103 -13.29 -16.11 -4.07
C LYS A 103 -12.27 -16.65 -5.07
N HIS A 104 -12.71 -17.09 -6.25
CA HIS A 104 -11.81 -17.56 -7.31
C HIS A 104 -10.98 -16.44 -7.93
N SER A 105 -11.56 -15.26 -8.13
CA SER A 105 -10.84 -14.08 -8.63
C SER A 105 -9.78 -13.63 -7.62
N LEU A 106 -10.14 -13.48 -6.34
CA LEU A 106 -9.20 -13.17 -5.25
C LEU A 106 -8.14 -14.26 -5.08
N LEU A 107 -8.49 -15.55 -5.17
CA LEU A 107 -7.50 -16.63 -5.16
C LEU A 107 -6.58 -16.53 -6.37
N GLY A 108 -7.12 -16.24 -7.55
CA GLY A 108 -6.37 -16.08 -8.80
C GLY A 108 -5.38 -14.92 -8.69
N THR A 109 -5.83 -13.77 -8.20
CA THR A 109 -5.01 -12.58 -7.95
C THR A 109 -3.94 -12.86 -6.92
N LYS A 110 -4.28 -13.49 -5.79
CA LYS A 110 -3.30 -13.90 -4.76
C LYS A 110 -2.27 -14.90 -5.32
N LEU A 111 -2.70 -15.89 -6.10
CA LEU A 111 -1.83 -16.84 -6.76
C LEU A 111 -0.90 -16.16 -7.76
N ASN A 112 -1.41 -15.17 -8.51
CA ASN A 112 -0.63 -14.42 -9.47
C ASN A 112 0.41 -13.52 -8.77
N ILE A 113 0.02 -12.84 -7.68
CA ILE A 113 0.93 -12.07 -6.82
C ILE A 113 2.01 -12.99 -6.25
N LEU A 114 1.65 -14.17 -5.73
CA LEU A 114 2.62 -15.15 -5.23
C LEU A 114 3.58 -15.61 -6.33
N LYS A 115 3.10 -15.87 -7.54
CA LYS A 115 3.93 -16.25 -8.70
C LYS A 115 4.88 -15.11 -9.09
N GLU A 116 4.42 -13.87 -9.10
CA GLU A 116 5.27 -12.71 -9.40
C GLU A 116 6.31 -12.45 -8.29
N LEU A 117 5.93 -12.60 -7.02
CA LEU A 117 6.88 -12.53 -5.89
C LEU A 117 7.96 -13.62 -5.98
N LEU A 118 7.57 -14.86 -6.29
CA LEU A 118 8.50 -15.98 -6.49
C LEU A 118 9.42 -15.75 -7.69
N LYS A 119 8.91 -15.19 -8.80
CA LYS A 119 9.75 -14.80 -9.95
C LYS A 119 10.80 -13.74 -9.59
N HIS A 120 10.44 -12.80 -8.70
CA HIS A 120 11.35 -11.73 -8.28
C HIS A 120 12.34 -12.16 -7.17
N GLU A 121 12.06 -13.25 -6.45
CA GLU A 121 12.99 -13.85 -5.49
C GLU A 121 14.27 -14.37 -6.20
N ASP A 122 14.11 -15.01 -7.36
CA ASP A 122 15.23 -15.45 -8.21
C ASP A 122 16.03 -14.27 -8.81
N VAL A 123 15.35 -13.18 -9.17
CA VAL A 123 16.04 -11.96 -9.69
C VAL A 123 16.79 -11.23 -8.57
N ASN A 124 16.27 -11.25 -7.34
CA ASN A 124 16.95 -10.67 -6.18
C ASN A 124 18.18 -11.48 -5.77
N SER A 125 18.16 -12.81 -5.91
CA SER A 125 19.35 -13.64 -5.66
C SER A 125 20.45 -13.35 -6.69
N GLN A 126 20.09 -13.15 -7.96
CA GLN A 126 21.03 -12.76 -9.02
C GLN A 126 21.62 -11.36 -8.77
N LYS A 127 20.79 -10.36 -8.44
CA LYS A 127 21.26 -9.01 -8.08
C LYS A 127 22.12 -9.00 -6.81
N LEU A 128 21.79 -9.83 -5.81
CA LEU A 128 22.61 -9.99 -4.61
C LEU A 128 23.97 -10.61 -4.94
N ASN A 129 24.02 -11.56 -5.88
CA ASN A 129 25.27 -12.15 -6.35
C ASN A 129 26.11 -11.15 -7.16
N GLU A 130 25.49 -10.33 -8.00
CA GLU A 130 26.17 -9.23 -8.70
C GLU A 130 26.74 -8.20 -7.72
N LEU A 131 25.98 -7.85 -6.68
CA LEU A 131 26.42 -6.95 -5.62
C LEU A 131 27.58 -7.54 -4.80
N ARG A 132 27.50 -8.83 -4.41
CA ARG A 132 28.61 -9.55 -3.74
C ARG A 132 29.85 -9.59 -4.62
N TYR A 133 29.69 -9.86 -5.92
CA TYR A 133 30.81 -9.86 -6.88
C TYR A 133 31.46 -8.48 -6.98
N SER A 134 30.68 -7.41 -7.11
CA SER A 134 31.21 -6.04 -7.15
C SER A 134 31.95 -5.71 -5.85
N TYR A 135 31.40 -6.07 -4.70
CA TYR A 135 32.00 -5.84 -3.39
C TYR A 135 33.36 -6.56 -3.23
N GLU A 136 33.44 -7.86 -3.54
CA GLU A 136 34.69 -8.62 -3.44
C GLU A 136 35.76 -8.09 -4.42
N LYS A 137 35.35 -7.69 -5.62
CA LYS A 137 36.24 -7.06 -6.60
C LYS A 137 36.81 -5.75 -6.07
N ASP A 138 35.96 -4.86 -5.57
CA ASP A 138 36.38 -3.54 -5.08
C ASP A 138 37.26 -3.67 -3.83
N LYS A 139 36.94 -4.61 -2.94
CA LYS A 139 37.78 -4.95 -1.78
C LYS A 139 39.17 -5.41 -2.18
N ALA A 140 39.29 -6.33 -3.15
CA ALA A 140 40.59 -6.82 -3.60
C ALA A 140 41.43 -5.73 -4.29
N LEU A 141 40.78 -4.84 -5.05
CA LEU A 141 41.46 -3.69 -5.65
C LEU A 141 41.95 -2.72 -4.57
N PHE A 142 41.12 -2.43 -3.58
CA PHE A 142 41.50 -1.57 -2.46
C PHE A 142 42.69 -2.14 -1.67
N GLU A 143 42.63 -3.41 -1.28
CA GLU A 143 43.70 -4.10 -0.56
C GLU A 143 45.03 -4.03 -1.34
N ARG A 144 44.97 -4.23 -2.66
CA ARG A 144 46.16 -4.17 -3.52
C ARG A 144 46.76 -2.77 -3.59
N GLU A 145 45.94 -1.74 -3.78
CA GLU A 145 46.45 -0.36 -3.81
C GLU A 145 46.93 0.08 -2.41
N PHE A 146 46.28 -0.39 -1.34
CA PHE A 146 46.71 -0.14 0.03
C PHE A 146 48.08 -0.78 0.33
N GLN A 147 48.30 -2.03 -0.11
CA GLN A 147 49.59 -2.70 0.02
C GLN A 147 50.69 -1.98 -0.77
N LYS A 148 50.40 -1.54 -2.01
CA LYS A 148 51.35 -0.70 -2.77
C LYS A 148 51.71 0.58 -2.02
N PHE A 149 50.71 1.25 -1.44
CA PHE A 149 50.95 2.46 -0.65
C PHE A 149 51.81 2.17 0.58
N GLU A 150 51.57 1.08 1.31
CA GLU A 150 52.42 0.66 2.43
C GLU A 150 53.87 0.33 1.99
N GLU A 151 54.03 -0.30 0.84
CA GLU A 151 55.34 -0.62 0.27
C GLU A 151 56.11 0.62 -0.19
N GLU A 152 55.41 1.60 -0.78
CA GLU A 152 55.97 2.90 -1.17
C GLU A 152 56.40 3.70 0.08
N MET A 153 55.54 3.78 1.10
CA MET A 153 55.86 4.42 2.38
C MET A 153 57.07 3.78 3.07
N LYS A 154 57.22 2.45 3.00
CA LYS A 154 58.39 1.73 3.53
C LYS A 154 59.66 2.01 2.71
N LYS A 155 59.57 2.23 1.40
CA LYS A 155 60.71 2.59 0.55
C LYS A 155 61.19 4.02 0.74
N GLU A 156 60.30 4.95 1.09
CA GLU A 156 60.66 6.36 1.39
C GLU A 156 61.23 6.57 2.80
N SER A 157 61.16 5.55 3.67
CA SER A 157 61.65 5.58 5.05
C SER A 157 63.07 5.00 5.24
N ILE A 158 63.77 4.68 4.14
CA ILE A 158 65.17 4.19 4.08
C ILE A 158 66.00 5.21 3.31
#